data_AF-A0A9N8PL92-F1
#
_entry.id   AF-A0A9N8PL92-F1
#
_cell.length_a   1.000
_cell.length_b   1.000
_cell.length_c   1.000
_cell.angle_alpha   90.00
_cell.angle_beta   90.00
_cell.angle_gamma   90.00
#
_symmetry.space_group_name_H-M   'P 1'
#
loop_
_entity.id
_entity.type
_entity.pdbx_description
1 polymer ?
#
loop_
_entity_poly.entity_id
_entity_poly.type
_entity_poly.pdbx_seq_one_letter_code
_entity_poly.pdbx_strand_id
1 'polypeptide(L)'
;MALSGSPLAAWDNSTRGLDSATAFKFVDSLRTLANLGGSAHAVAIYQASQQIYDLFDKAIVLYEGRTIYYGSASKARAFFEKQGWVCDQRQTTGDFLTGLTNPAERRARKDMENKVPRTAEDFERLWLESSAYKDMLKGIEEHEKSVSGEETVQTFRANKEEFQANHTRLKSPYMISVPMQIKLNTKRSYQRIWNDLPSTTSAIGVNIFMSLIIGSIFYGTVDGTISFMSKGAVLFFAVLLNALQAMNEINSLYAQRPIVEKHKSYAFYHPATEAIAGIVADVPVKFVTTVIFDIILYFLAGLRREPSQFFIFF
;
A
#
# COMPACT_ATOMS: atom_id res chain seq x y z
N MET A 1 8.21 3.22 5.15
CA MET A 1 9.02 2.69 6.26
C MET A 1 10.38 3.36 6.32
N ALA A 2 11.37 2.93 5.52
CA ALA A 2 12.68 3.58 5.47
C ALA A 2 12.58 5.08 5.10
N LEU A 3 11.92 5.37 3.98
CA LEU A 3 11.70 6.74 3.51
C LEU A 3 10.75 7.57 4.39
N SER A 4 9.95 6.92 5.24
CA SER A 4 9.04 7.60 6.16
C SER A 4 9.66 7.78 7.55
N GLY A 5 10.91 7.35 7.77
CA GLY A 5 11.59 7.45 9.06
C GLY A 5 10.86 6.73 10.19
N SER A 6 10.14 5.64 9.90
CA SER A 6 9.35 4.95 10.94
C SER A 6 10.27 4.21 11.90
N PRO A 7 10.26 4.52 13.21
CA PRO A 7 11.12 3.84 14.19
C PRO A 7 10.66 2.41 14.45
N LEU A 8 9.39 2.10 14.19
CA LEU A 8 8.80 0.76 14.30
C LEU A 8 8.12 0.39 12.98
N ALA A 9 8.29 -0.86 12.57
CA ALA A 9 7.73 -1.40 11.36
C ALA A 9 7.26 -2.84 11.57
N ALA A 10 6.01 -3.13 11.20
CA ALA A 10 5.44 -4.47 11.24
C ALA A 10 5.26 -5.03 9.82
N TRP A 11 5.66 -6.28 9.63
CA TRP A 11 5.66 -6.98 8.35
C TRP A 11 4.86 -8.28 8.51
N ASP A 12 3.67 -8.32 7.91
CA ASP A 12 2.81 -9.48 7.95
C ASP A 12 3.08 -10.36 6.73
N ASN A 13 3.62 -11.56 6.96
CA ASN A 13 3.84 -12.59 5.93
C ASN A 13 4.54 -12.10 4.67
N SER A 14 5.45 -11.13 4.79
CA SER A 14 6.04 -10.43 3.65
C SER A 14 7.02 -11.28 2.83
N THR A 15 7.42 -12.45 3.33
CA THR A 15 8.23 -13.44 2.59
C THR A 15 7.39 -14.45 1.81
N ARG A 16 6.06 -14.48 2.02
CA ARG A 16 5.18 -15.44 1.36
C ARG A 16 5.09 -15.15 -0.14
N GLY A 17 5.34 -16.16 -0.95
CA GLY A 17 5.34 -16.05 -2.42
C GLY A 17 6.69 -15.64 -3.02
N LEU A 18 7.71 -15.40 -2.18
CA LEU A 18 9.10 -15.25 -2.62
C LEU A 18 9.80 -16.62 -2.62
N ASP A 19 10.74 -16.80 -3.55
CA ASP A 19 11.70 -17.90 -3.47
C ASP A 19 12.65 -17.68 -2.29
N SER A 20 13.32 -18.75 -1.84
CA SER A 20 14.15 -18.71 -0.64
C SER A 20 15.28 -17.67 -0.69
N ALA A 21 15.87 -17.42 -1.86
CA ALA A 21 16.95 -16.46 -2.01
C ALA A 21 16.44 -15.01 -1.94
N THR A 22 15.31 -14.72 -2.58
CA THR A 22 14.68 -13.40 -2.52
C THR A 22 14.11 -13.12 -1.12
N ALA A 23 13.53 -14.12 -0.46
CA ALA A 23 13.08 -14.00 0.93
C ALA A 23 14.24 -13.68 1.89
N PHE A 24 15.40 -14.34 1.71
CA PHE A 24 16.60 -14.03 2.48
C PHE A 24 17.07 -12.58 2.26
N LYS A 25 17.22 -12.16 1.00
CA LYS A 25 17.62 -10.77 0.66
C LYS A 25 16.65 -9.73 1.23
N PHE A 26 15.36 -10.03 1.25
CA PHE A 26 14.35 -9.16 1.85
C PHE A 26 14.61 -8.96 3.34
N VAL A 27 14.76 -10.06 4.11
CA VAL A 27 15.01 -9.98 5.56
C VAL A 27 16.39 -9.37 5.86
N ASP A 28 17.41 -9.68 5.07
CA ASP A 28 18.75 -9.06 5.17
C ASP A 28 18.71 -7.54 4.92
N SER A 29 17.87 -7.09 4.00
CA SER A 29 17.62 -5.66 3.78
C SER A 29 16.93 -5.01 4.98
N LEU A 30 15.99 -5.72 5.63
CA LEU A 30 15.36 -5.24 6.87
C LEU A 30 16.36 -5.17 8.02
N ARG A 31 17.25 -6.15 8.14
CA ARG A 31 18.35 -6.15 9.13
C ARG A 31 19.29 -4.97 8.90
N THR A 32 19.68 -4.76 7.65
CA THR A 32 20.51 -3.62 7.26
C THR A 32 19.83 -2.30 7.60
N LEU A 33 18.53 -2.17 7.31
CA LEU A 33 17.75 -0.99 7.66
C LEU A 33 17.66 -0.77 9.17
N ALA A 34 17.46 -1.83 9.95
CA ALA A 34 17.45 -1.75 11.42
C ALA A 34 18.77 -1.19 11.95
N ASN A 35 19.90 -1.73 11.45
CA ASN A 35 21.24 -1.37 11.91
C ASN A 35 21.63 0.06 11.53
N LEU A 36 21.26 0.50 10.32
CA LEU A 36 21.58 1.85 9.83
C LEU A 36 20.61 2.92 10.34
N GLY A 37 19.32 2.59 10.42
CA GLY A 37 18.25 3.52 10.73
C GLY A 37 17.85 3.55 12.21
N GLY A 38 18.37 2.65 13.03
CA GLY A 38 17.97 2.52 14.44
C GLY A 38 16.50 2.12 14.61
N SER A 39 15.93 1.40 13.64
CA SER A 39 14.52 1.02 13.62
C SER A 39 14.28 -0.42 14.06
N ALA A 40 13.15 -0.65 14.72
CA ALA A 40 12.68 -1.97 15.09
C ALA A 40 11.75 -2.55 14.01
N HIS A 41 12.02 -3.79 13.58
CA HIS A 41 11.21 -4.49 12.61
C HIS A 41 10.62 -5.78 13.22
N ALA A 42 9.30 -5.83 13.35
CA ALA A 42 8.56 -7.03 13.70
C ALA A 42 8.12 -7.75 12.43
N VAL A 43 8.54 -9.00 12.25
CA VAL A 43 8.22 -9.79 11.04
C VAL A 43 7.48 -11.05 11.45
N ALA A 44 6.26 -11.23 10.95
CA ALA A 44 5.54 -12.49 11.05
C ALA A 44 5.97 -13.42 9.90
N ILE A 45 6.59 -14.56 10.23
CA ILE A 45 7.10 -15.53 9.26
C ILE A 45 6.54 -16.91 9.58
N TYR A 46 5.89 -17.54 8.61
CA TYR A 46 5.31 -18.88 8.75
C TYR A 46 6.35 -20.00 8.57
N GLN A 47 7.31 -19.81 7.66
CA GLN A 47 8.40 -20.74 7.36
C GLN A 47 9.68 -19.94 7.14
N ALA A 48 10.63 -20.09 8.05
CA ALA A 48 11.93 -19.41 7.98
C ALA A 48 13.02 -20.45 7.75
N SER A 49 13.83 -20.26 6.72
CA SER A 49 15.09 -20.99 6.62
C SER A 49 15.98 -20.64 7.83
N GLN A 50 16.91 -21.52 8.19
CA GLN A 50 17.82 -21.23 9.31
C GLN A 50 18.60 -19.92 9.06
N GLN A 51 19.03 -19.66 7.83
CA GLN A 51 19.70 -18.42 7.45
C GLN A 51 18.85 -17.17 7.69
N ILE A 52 17.53 -17.23 7.43
CA ILE A 52 16.61 -16.13 7.74
C ILE A 52 16.44 -15.98 9.25
N TYR A 53 16.29 -17.10 9.97
CA TYR A 53 16.11 -17.10 11.42
C TYR A 53 17.30 -16.45 12.15
N ASP A 54 18.52 -16.75 11.69
CA ASP A 54 19.76 -16.25 12.29
C ASP A 54 19.95 -14.72 12.17
N LEU A 55 19.18 -14.04 11.32
CA LEU A 55 19.20 -12.59 11.19
C LEU A 55 18.41 -11.86 12.30
N PHE A 56 17.56 -12.56 13.05
CA PHE A 56 16.70 -11.96 14.08
C PHE A 56 17.39 -11.89 15.44
N ASP A 57 17.30 -10.73 16.10
CA ASP A 57 17.81 -10.58 17.48
C ASP A 57 16.89 -11.28 18.50
N LYS A 58 15.58 -11.23 18.24
CA LYS A 58 14.52 -11.70 19.14
C LYS A 58 13.53 -12.59 18.39
N ALA A 59 12.96 -13.56 19.09
CA ALA A 59 11.86 -14.39 18.63
C ALA A 59 10.68 -14.28 19.60
N ILE A 60 9.47 -14.18 19.04
CA ILE A 60 8.21 -14.31 19.75
C ILE A 60 7.48 -15.54 19.20
N VAL A 61 6.96 -16.39 20.08
CA VAL A 61 6.16 -17.56 19.69
C VAL A 61 4.79 -17.42 20.33
N LEU A 62 3.75 -17.46 19.48
CA LEU A 62 2.36 -17.33 19.87
C LEU A 62 1.64 -18.67 19.64
N TYR A 63 0.89 -19.14 20.63
CA TYR A 63 0.07 -20.33 20.54
C TYR A 63 -1.35 -20.01 21.01
N GLU A 64 -2.34 -20.10 20.11
CA GLU A 64 -3.76 -19.79 20.41
C GLU A 64 -3.95 -18.40 21.06
N GLY A 65 -3.18 -17.41 20.60
CA GLY A 65 -3.22 -16.03 21.12
C GLY A 65 -2.39 -15.80 22.40
N ARG A 66 -1.80 -16.84 22.98
CA ARG A 66 -0.95 -16.76 24.18
C ARG A 66 0.52 -16.68 23.80
N THR A 67 1.30 -15.89 24.53
CA THR A 67 2.76 -15.85 24.34
C THR A 67 3.39 -17.02 25.08
N ILE A 68 4.05 -17.90 24.35
CA ILE A 68 4.72 -19.08 24.91
C ILE A 68 6.24 -18.92 24.97
N TYR A 69 6.77 -17.89 24.29
CA TYR A 69 8.15 -17.46 24.39
C TYR A 69 8.31 -16.04 23.84
N TYR A 70 9.09 -15.20 24.53
CA TYR A 70 9.62 -13.96 23.97
C TYR A 70 11.06 -13.74 24.45
N GLY A 71 12.02 -13.69 23.55
CA GLY A 71 13.40 -13.56 23.99
C GLY A 71 14.39 -13.56 22.85
N SER A 72 15.66 -13.81 23.16
CA SER A 72 16.71 -13.91 22.15
C SER A 72 16.43 -15.08 21.21
N ALA A 73 16.47 -14.84 19.89
CA ALA A 73 16.21 -15.88 18.90
C ALA A 73 17.14 -17.10 19.09
N SER A 74 18.43 -16.86 19.33
CA SER A 74 19.41 -17.94 19.57
C SER A 74 19.12 -18.80 20.82
N LYS A 75 18.37 -18.29 21.80
CA LYS A 75 18.01 -19.03 23.03
C LYS A 75 16.67 -19.74 22.94
N ALA A 76 15.85 -19.45 21.92
CA ALA A 76 14.48 -19.96 21.81
C ALA A 76 14.43 -21.50 21.71
N ARG A 77 15.29 -22.09 20.87
CA ARG A 77 15.39 -23.56 20.75
C ARG A 77 15.72 -24.22 22.09
N ALA A 78 16.78 -23.75 22.74
CA ALA A 78 17.26 -24.30 24.00
C ALA A 78 16.23 -24.14 25.14
N PHE A 79 15.40 -23.11 25.10
CA PHE A 79 14.31 -22.91 26.06
C PHE A 79 13.31 -24.07 26.03
N PHE A 80 12.82 -24.44 24.84
CA PHE A 80 11.87 -25.54 24.69
C PHE A 80 12.53 -26.92 24.84
N GLU A 81 13.80 -27.07 24.44
CA GLU A 81 14.54 -28.32 24.69
C GLU A 81 14.71 -28.61 26.19
N LYS A 82 14.90 -27.57 27.02
CA LYS A 82 14.94 -27.67 28.49
C LYS A 82 13.59 -28.06 29.10
N GLN A 83 12.49 -27.71 28.46
CA GLN A 83 11.15 -28.14 28.87
C GLN A 83 10.88 -29.62 28.54
N GLY A 84 11.71 -30.25 27.70
CA GLY A 84 11.56 -31.65 27.30
C GLY A 84 11.11 -31.86 25.86
N TRP A 85 11.07 -30.82 25.02
CA TRP A 85 10.77 -30.96 23.59
C TRP A 85 12.00 -31.36 22.78
N VAL A 86 11.80 -32.15 21.73
CA VAL A 86 12.87 -32.64 20.85
C VAL A 86 12.80 -31.91 19.51
N CYS A 87 13.86 -31.18 19.18
CA CYS A 87 14.08 -30.62 17.85
C CYS A 87 14.91 -31.61 17.01
N ASP A 88 14.43 -31.93 15.80
CA ASP A 88 15.16 -32.81 14.89
C ASP A 88 16.49 -32.19 14.43
N GLN A 89 17.46 -33.00 14.03
CA GLN A 89 18.74 -32.49 13.53
C GLN A 89 18.59 -31.77 12.18
N ARG A 90 17.61 -32.18 11.37
CA ARG A 90 17.36 -31.58 10.05
C ARG A 90 16.32 -30.46 10.07
N GLN A 91 15.68 -30.23 11.22
CA GLN A 91 14.64 -29.22 11.37
C GLN A 91 15.28 -27.87 11.68
N THR A 92 14.82 -26.81 11.00
CA THR A 92 15.25 -25.46 11.32
C THR A 92 14.68 -25.03 12.67
N THR A 93 15.31 -24.03 13.31
CA THR A 93 14.78 -23.49 14.56
C THR A 93 13.40 -22.88 14.35
N GLY A 94 13.17 -22.17 13.24
CA GLY A 94 11.87 -21.61 12.89
C GLY A 94 10.78 -22.68 12.84
N ASP A 95 11.03 -23.77 12.09
CA ASP A 95 10.07 -24.87 11.96
C ASP A 95 9.83 -25.62 13.27
N PHE A 96 10.86 -25.73 14.11
CA PHE A 96 10.71 -26.32 15.43
C PHE A 96 9.78 -25.48 16.32
N LEU A 97 9.98 -24.17 16.35
CA LEU A 97 9.19 -23.26 17.19
C LEU A 97 7.72 -23.21 16.75
N THR A 98 7.45 -23.19 15.44
CA THR A 98 6.09 -23.25 14.90
C THR A 98 5.46 -24.63 15.11
N GLY A 99 6.23 -25.71 14.95
CA GLY A 99 5.74 -27.07 15.21
C GLY A 99 5.28 -27.31 16.65
N LEU A 100 5.80 -26.56 17.64
CA LEU A 100 5.35 -26.64 19.03
C LEU A 100 3.90 -26.20 19.22
N THR A 101 3.40 -25.31 18.36
CA THR A 101 2.02 -24.82 18.39
C THR A 101 1.05 -25.81 17.74
N ASN A 102 1.55 -26.88 17.10
CA ASN A 102 0.75 -27.96 16.54
C ASN A 102 0.91 -29.24 17.38
N PRO A 103 -0.16 -29.68 18.10
CA PRO A 103 -0.12 -30.90 18.89
C PRO A 103 0.31 -32.17 18.14
N ALA A 104 0.09 -32.22 16.82
CA ALA A 104 0.44 -33.37 15.98
C ALA A 104 1.93 -33.42 15.59
N GLU A 105 2.64 -32.28 15.61
CA GLU A 105 4.03 -32.18 15.16
C GLU A 105 5.05 -32.23 16.30
N ARG A 106 4.66 -31.75 17.49
CA ARG A 106 5.55 -31.69 18.65
C ARG A 106 5.91 -33.08 19.18
N ARG A 107 7.20 -33.31 19.46
CA ARG A 107 7.72 -34.57 20.00
C ARG A 107 8.36 -34.34 21.37
N ALA A 108 7.79 -34.96 22.40
CA ALA A 108 8.35 -34.96 23.74
C ALA A 108 9.51 -35.96 23.84
N ARG A 109 10.48 -35.67 24.71
CA ARG A 109 11.53 -36.62 25.06
C ARG A 109 10.90 -37.78 25.84
N LYS A 110 11.33 -39.02 25.56
CA LYS A 110 10.72 -40.25 26.09
C LYS A 110 10.67 -40.29 27.63
N ASP A 111 11.62 -39.67 28.31
CA ASP A 111 11.74 -39.55 29.76
C ASP A 111 10.93 -38.39 30.37
N MET A 112 10.37 -37.50 29.54
CA MET A 112 9.66 -36.30 29.97
C MET A 112 8.22 -36.20 29.44
N GLU A 113 7.66 -37.25 28.84
CA GLU A 113 6.33 -37.23 28.22
C GLU A 113 5.20 -36.76 29.17
N ASN A 114 5.31 -37.06 30.45
CA ASN A 114 4.33 -36.67 31.48
C ASN A 114 4.62 -35.31 32.13
N LYS A 115 5.72 -34.64 31.77
CA LYS A 115 6.18 -33.37 32.37
C LYS A 115 6.14 -32.18 31.41
N VAL A 116 5.96 -32.44 30.10
CA VAL A 116 5.87 -31.38 29.08
C VAL A 116 4.50 -30.69 29.12
N PRO A 117 4.43 -29.38 28.82
CA PRO A 117 3.15 -28.67 28.70
C PRO A 117 2.30 -29.25 27.56
N ARG A 118 0.98 -29.30 27.69
CA ARG A 118 0.11 -29.87 26.63
C ARG A 118 -0.87 -28.85 26.06
N THR A 119 -1.39 -27.95 26.88
CA THR A 119 -2.29 -26.88 26.44
C THR A 119 -1.53 -25.58 26.22
N ALA A 120 -2.09 -24.65 25.44
CA ALA A 120 -1.51 -23.31 25.30
C ALA A 120 -1.33 -22.59 26.66
N GLU A 121 -2.22 -22.86 27.61
CA GLU A 121 -2.17 -22.35 28.99
C GLU A 121 -0.99 -22.92 29.78
N ASP A 122 -0.70 -24.22 29.63
CA ASP A 122 0.48 -24.82 30.28
C ASP A 122 1.78 -24.21 29.77
N PHE A 123 1.85 -23.97 28.45
CA PHE A 123 3.01 -23.32 27.83
C PHE A 123 3.19 -21.88 28.33
N GLU A 124 2.10 -21.11 28.37
CA GLU A 124 2.12 -19.75 28.90
C GLU A 124 2.53 -19.72 30.38
N ARG A 125 2.00 -20.62 31.22
CA ARG A 125 2.39 -20.71 32.63
C ARG A 125 3.90 -20.97 32.78
N LEU A 126 4.45 -21.94 32.05
CA LEU A 126 5.88 -22.23 32.08
C LEU A 126 6.73 -21.07 31.54
N TRP A 127 6.23 -20.33 30.55
CA TRP A 127 6.86 -19.11 30.06
C TRP A 127 6.93 -18.05 31.17
N LEU A 128 5.81 -17.74 31.82
CA LEU A 128 5.72 -16.73 32.88
C LEU A 128 6.57 -17.08 34.12
N GLU A 129 6.68 -18.37 34.45
CA GLU A 129 7.52 -18.84 35.57
C GLU A 129 9.02 -18.85 35.25
N SER A 130 9.38 -18.79 33.97
CA SER A 130 10.76 -18.96 33.51
C SER A 130 11.69 -17.81 33.90
N SER A 131 12.99 -18.11 33.96
CA SER A 131 14.02 -17.07 34.10
C SER A 131 14.02 -16.12 32.90
N ALA A 132 13.70 -16.59 31.70
CA ALA A 132 13.67 -15.78 30.49
C ALA A 132 12.60 -14.68 30.55
N TYR A 133 11.44 -14.96 31.14
CA TYR A 133 10.41 -13.93 31.38
C TYR A 133 10.85 -12.90 32.42
N LYS A 134 11.50 -13.34 33.50
CA LYS A 134 12.09 -12.44 34.52
C LYS A 134 13.18 -11.54 33.92
N ASP A 135 14.06 -12.11 33.09
CA ASP A 135 15.10 -11.36 32.38
C ASP A 135 14.50 -10.32 31.42
N MET A 136 13.40 -10.67 30.73
CA MET A 136 12.67 -9.74 29.86
C MET A 136 12.10 -8.56 30.66
N LEU A 137 11.38 -8.84 31.76
CA LEU A 137 10.82 -7.78 32.61
C LEU A 137 11.90 -6.86 33.17
N LYS A 138 13.02 -7.45 33.62
CA LYS A 138 14.16 -6.68 34.10
C LYS A 138 14.74 -5.76 33.01
N GLY A 139 14.85 -6.26 31.78
CA GLY A 139 15.33 -5.46 30.65
C GLY A 139 14.38 -4.31 30.28
N ILE A 140 13.06 -4.49 30.41
CA ILE A 140 12.07 -3.42 30.24
C ILE A 140 12.26 -2.37 31.32
N GLU A 141 12.34 -2.77 32.59
CA GLU A 141 12.52 -1.87 33.72
C GLU A 141 13.85 -1.09 33.65
N GLU A 142 14.95 -1.76 33.29
CA GLU A 142 16.25 -1.11 33.08
C GLU A 142 16.20 -0.07 31.95
N HIS A 143 15.49 -0.38 30.84
CA HIS A 143 15.33 0.56 29.74
C HIS A 143 14.48 1.77 30.13
N GLU A 144 13.34 1.55 30.81
CA GLU A 144 12.47 2.63 31.30
C GLU A 144 13.18 3.55 32.30
N LYS A 145 14.11 3.03 33.10
CA LYS A 145 14.95 3.86 33.99
C LYS A 145 16.01 4.65 33.23
N SER A 146 16.55 4.09 32.15
CA SER A 146 17.59 4.74 31.35
C SER A 146 17.06 5.87 30.45
N VAL A 147 15.77 5.87 30.15
CA VAL A 147 15.13 6.80 29.23
C VAL A 147 14.10 7.63 29.98
N SER A 148 14.30 8.95 30.06
CA SER A 148 13.24 9.86 30.50
C SER A 148 12.16 9.91 29.41
N GLY A 149 11.00 9.32 29.70
CA GLY A 149 9.88 9.30 28.76
C GLY A 149 9.44 10.71 28.35
N GLU A 150 9.52 11.68 29.26
CA GLU A 150 9.14 13.06 28.98
C GLU A 150 10.14 13.78 28.07
N GLU A 151 11.44 13.63 28.34
CA GLU A 151 12.50 14.19 27.50
C GLU A 151 12.45 13.61 26.08
N THR A 152 12.32 12.28 25.96
CA THR A 152 12.26 11.58 24.66
C THR A 152 11.05 12.05 23.85
N VAL A 153 9.89 12.23 24.49
CA VAL A 153 8.69 12.75 23.84
C VAL A 153 8.88 14.20 23.39
N GLN A 154 9.57 15.04 24.18
CA GLN A 154 9.88 16.41 23.81
C GLN A 154 10.85 16.47 22.63
N THR A 155 11.95 15.71 22.65
CA THR A 155 12.89 15.60 21.53
C THR A 155 12.20 15.10 20.26
N PHE A 156 11.34 14.10 20.37
CA PHE A 156 10.57 13.61 19.23
C PHE A 156 9.62 14.67 18.66
N ARG A 157 8.96 15.45 19.51
CA ARG A 157 8.10 16.56 19.07
C ARG A 157 8.89 17.67 18.39
N ALA A 158 10.05 18.04 18.95
CA ALA A 158 10.93 19.04 18.37
C ALA A 158 11.45 18.61 16.99
N ASN A 159 11.95 17.38 16.88
CA ASN A 159 12.38 16.81 15.60
C ASN A 159 11.23 16.79 14.59
N LYS A 160 10.02 16.38 15.01
CA LYS A 160 8.85 16.38 14.13
C LYS A 160 8.53 17.79 13.62
N GLU A 161 8.56 18.79 14.50
CA GLU A 161 8.29 20.19 14.14
C GLU A 161 9.32 20.72 13.14
N GLU A 162 10.60 20.37 13.31
CA GLU A 162 11.67 20.73 12.38
C GLU A 162 11.47 20.14 10.97
N PHE A 163 11.08 18.86 10.88
CA PHE A 163 10.84 18.20 9.60
C PHE A 163 9.49 18.54 8.95
N GLN A 164 8.57 19.16 9.69
CA GLN A 164 7.22 19.44 9.20
C GLN A 164 7.19 20.70 8.33
N ALA A 165 6.50 20.64 7.20
CA ALA A 165 6.38 21.79 6.30
C ALA A 165 5.61 22.95 6.96
N ASN A 166 6.05 24.18 6.64
CA ASN A 166 5.35 25.41 7.01
C ASN A 166 3.85 25.33 6.70
N HIS A 167 3.03 25.90 7.58
CA HIS A 167 1.55 25.89 7.50
C HIS A 167 0.88 24.52 7.68
N THR A 168 1.59 23.54 8.24
CA THR A 168 0.97 22.28 8.68
C THR A 168 0.67 22.34 10.17
N ARG A 169 -0.47 21.78 10.60
CA ARG A 169 -0.82 21.72 12.04
C ARG A 169 0.16 20.79 12.77
N LEU A 170 0.69 21.20 13.92
CA LEU A 170 1.59 20.37 14.75
C LEU A 170 1.02 18.98 15.11
N LYS A 171 -0.29 18.93 15.37
CA LYS A 171 -1.03 17.68 15.65
C LYS A 171 -1.38 16.86 14.40
N SER A 172 -1.10 17.36 13.20
CA SER A 172 -1.34 16.63 11.95
C SER A 172 -0.44 15.39 11.90
N PRO A 173 -0.95 14.24 11.41
CA PRO A 173 -0.11 13.08 11.11
C PRO A 173 0.71 13.29 9.83
N TYR A 174 0.38 14.28 9.01
CA TYR A 174 1.08 14.55 7.74
C TYR A 174 2.25 15.52 7.94
N MET A 175 3.37 15.23 7.26
CA MET A 175 4.59 16.04 7.29
C MET A 175 4.57 17.20 6.29
N ILE A 176 3.77 17.10 5.24
CA ILE A 176 3.72 18.10 4.16
C ILE A 176 2.35 18.81 4.10
N SER A 177 2.37 20.07 3.65
CA SER A 177 1.16 20.89 3.53
C SER A 177 0.25 20.43 2.39
N VAL A 178 -1.04 20.77 2.46
CA VAL A 178 -2.04 20.36 1.45
C VAL A 178 -1.67 20.79 0.02
N PRO A 179 -1.18 22.02 -0.26
CA PRO A 179 -0.74 22.39 -1.59
C PRO A 179 0.45 21.57 -2.10
N MET A 180 1.39 21.21 -1.20
CA MET A 180 2.51 20.32 -1.56
C MET A 180 2.01 18.92 -1.91
N GLN A 181 1.05 18.39 -1.14
CA GLN A 181 0.40 17.10 -1.43
C GLN A 181 -0.24 17.12 -2.82
N ILE A 182 -1.04 18.16 -3.13
CA ILE A 182 -1.67 18.31 -4.46
C ILE A 182 -0.61 18.35 -5.56
N LYS A 183 0.44 19.19 -5.42
CA LYS A 183 1.51 19.28 -6.41
C LYS A 183 2.21 17.95 -6.68
N LEU A 184 2.55 17.21 -5.62
CA LEU A 184 3.21 15.91 -5.73
C LEU A 184 2.29 14.86 -6.36
N ASN A 185 1.02 14.82 -5.95
CA ASN A 185 0.04 13.91 -6.50
C ASN A 185 -0.26 14.24 -7.97
N THR A 186 -0.32 15.52 -8.36
CA THR A 186 -0.50 15.94 -9.76
C THR A 186 0.70 15.50 -10.60
N LYS A 187 1.93 15.72 -10.12
CA LYS A 187 3.14 15.22 -10.80
C LYS A 187 3.09 13.71 -11.00
N ARG A 188 2.69 12.95 -9.97
CA ARG A 188 2.52 11.50 -10.05
C ARG A 188 1.43 11.09 -11.03
N SER A 189 0.31 11.82 -11.06
CA SER A 189 -0.79 11.56 -12.00
C SER A 189 -0.33 11.72 -13.45
N TYR A 190 0.40 12.80 -13.75
CA TYR A 190 1.02 12.97 -15.06
C TYR A 190 2.01 11.85 -15.38
N GLN A 191 2.88 11.48 -14.46
CA GLN A 191 3.81 10.36 -14.67
C GLN A 191 3.08 9.05 -15.00
N ARG A 192 1.91 8.80 -14.40
CA ARG A 192 1.07 7.64 -14.76
C ARG A 192 0.54 7.74 -16.18
N ILE A 193 -0.03 8.88 -16.56
CA ILE A 193 -0.56 9.12 -17.92
C ILE A 193 0.56 8.94 -18.97
N TRP A 194 1.73 9.53 -18.72
CA TRP A 194 2.89 9.45 -19.63
C TRP A 194 3.50 8.05 -19.73
N ASN A 195 3.39 7.21 -18.70
CA ASN A 195 3.86 5.83 -18.75
C ASN A 195 2.79 4.87 -19.30
N ASP A 196 1.54 5.30 -19.38
CA ASP A 196 0.41 4.56 -19.95
C ASP A 196 -0.08 5.20 -21.27
N LEU A 197 0.88 5.40 -22.18
CA LEU A 197 0.60 5.92 -23.52
C LEU A 197 -0.39 5.07 -24.32
N PRO A 198 -0.35 3.72 -24.29
CA PRO A 198 -1.29 2.91 -25.07
C PRO A 198 -2.75 3.15 -24.69
N SER A 199 -3.05 3.27 -23.39
CA SER A 199 -4.42 3.55 -22.93
C SER A 199 -4.89 4.94 -23.33
N THR A 200 -4.02 5.95 -23.19
CA THR A 200 -4.36 7.34 -23.56
C THR A 200 -4.51 7.51 -25.08
N THR A 201 -3.60 6.93 -25.87
CA THR A 201 -3.62 7.04 -27.34
C THR A 201 -4.77 6.25 -27.96
N SER A 202 -5.10 5.07 -27.43
CA SER A 202 -6.28 4.31 -27.87
C SER A 202 -7.58 5.06 -27.61
N ALA A 203 -7.72 5.73 -26.45
CA ALA A 203 -8.88 6.56 -26.15
C ALA A 203 -9.05 7.74 -27.13
N ILE A 204 -7.96 8.41 -27.49
CA ILE A 204 -7.95 9.46 -28.54
C ILE A 204 -8.35 8.86 -29.89
N GLY A 205 -7.79 7.70 -30.26
CA GLY A 205 -8.10 7.01 -31.52
C GLY A 205 -9.57 6.60 -31.63
N VAL A 206 -10.16 6.07 -30.56
CA VAL A 206 -11.59 5.73 -30.49
C VAL A 206 -12.44 6.99 -30.69
N ASN A 207 -12.09 8.10 -30.03
CA ASN A 207 -12.76 9.38 -30.18
C ASN A 207 -12.76 9.88 -31.63
N ILE A 208 -11.60 9.86 -32.29
CA ILE A 208 -11.45 10.24 -33.69
C ILE A 208 -12.33 9.37 -34.58
N PHE A 209 -12.21 8.04 -34.47
CA PHE A 209 -12.96 7.12 -35.31
C PHE A 209 -14.48 7.28 -35.15
N MET A 210 -14.92 7.48 -33.91
CA MET A 210 -16.32 7.67 -33.56
C MET A 210 -16.87 9.00 -34.10
N SER A 211 -16.11 10.10 -33.97
CA SER A 211 -16.50 11.40 -34.55
C SER A 211 -16.61 11.35 -36.08
N LEU A 212 -15.72 10.61 -36.75
CA LEU A 212 -15.76 10.40 -38.20
C LEU A 212 -16.99 9.60 -38.64
N ILE A 213 -17.27 8.48 -37.98
CA ILE A 213 -18.44 7.66 -38.29
C ILE A 213 -19.71 8.50 -38.17
N ILE A 214 -19.87 9.19 -37.04
CA ILE A 214 -21.10 9.94 -36.78
C ILE A 214 -21.20 11.15 -37.69
N GLY A 215 -20.14 11.93 -37.82
CA GLY A 215 -20.14 13.07 -38.74
C GLY A 215 -20.42 12.64 -40.18
N SER A 216 -19.96 11.46 -40.62
CA SER A 216 -20.21 10.94 -41.96
C SER A 216 -21.68 10.60 -42.22
N ILE A 217 -22.43 10.16 -41.20
CA ILE A 217 -23.88 9.88 -41.30
C ILE A 217 -24.65 11.15 -41.67
N PHE A 218 -24.18 12.31 -41.23
CA PHE A 218 -24.83 13.60 -41.43
C PHE A 218 -24.16 14.45 -42.53
N TYR A 219 -23.16 13.89 -43.21
CA TYR A 219 -22.42 14.56 -44.27
C TYR A 219 -23.32 14.83 -45.48
N GLY A 220 -23.21 16.04 -46.06
CA GLY A 220 -23.97 16.42 -47.25
C GLY A 220 -25.48 16.62 -47.03
N THR A 221 -25.92 16.77 -45.79
CA THR A 221 -27.31 17.15 -45.47
C THR A 221 -27.66 18.52 -46.09
N VAL A 222 -28.75 18.59 -46.86
CA VAL A 222 -29.17 19.81 -47.57
C VAL A 222 -29.65 20.87 -46.60
N ASP A 223 -29.28 22.13 -46.79
CA ASP A 223 -29.76 23.23 -45.96
C ASP A 223 -31.25 23.49 -46.24
N GLY A 224 -32.12 23.07 -45.31
CA GLY A 224 -33.56 23.23 -45.38
C GLY A 224 -34.29 22.54 -44.22
N THR A 225 -35.61 22.71 -44.13
CA THR A 225 -36.43 22.18 -43.02
C THR A 225 -36.32 20.66 -42.88
N ILE A 226 -36.05 19.94 -43.98
CA ILE A 226 -35.87 18.49 -44.03
C ILE A 226 -34.69 18.05 -43.13
N SER A 227 -33.64 18.87 -43.01
CA SER A 227 -32.45 18.56 -42.23
C SER A 227 -32.56 18.94 -40.75
N PHE A 228 -33.68 19.54 -40.32
CA PHE A 228 -33.86 19.98 -38.93
C PHE A 228 -33.66 18.83 -37.92
N MET A 229 -34.31 17.69 -38.16
CA MET A 229 -34.18 16.50 -37.30
C MET A 229 -32.76 15.93 -37.31
N SER A 230 -32.11 15.92 -38.48
CA SER A 230 -30.73 15.44 -38.63
C SER A 230 -29.74 16.30 -37.85
N LYS A 231 -29.85 17.64 -37.90
CA LYS A 231 -28.99 18.54 -37.12
C LYS A 231 -29.27 18.42 -35.61
N GLY A 232 -30.53 18.23 -35.21
CA GLY A 232 -30.88 17.91 -33.83
C GLY A 232 -30.25 16.61 -33.33
N ALA A 233 -30.21 15.58 -34.18
CA ALA A 233 -29.56 14.31 -33.86
C ALA A 233 -28.04 14.45 -33.68
N VAL A 234 -27.37 15.28 -34.48
CA VAL A 234 -25.92 15.59 -34.31
C VAL A 234 -25.64 16.16 -32.92
N LEU A 235 -26.42 17.16 -32.49
CA LEU A 235 -26.28 17.76 -31.16
C LEU A 235 -26.56 16.76 -30.04
N PHE A 236 -27.59 15.93 -30.21
CA PHE A 236 -27.90 14.86 -29.27
C PHE A 236 -26.74 13.86 -29.12
N PHE A 237 -26.16 13.41 -30.24
CA PHE A 237 -25.01 12.51 -30.21
C PHE A 237 -23.77 13.18 -29.61
N ALA A 238 -23.51 14.45 -29.91
CA ALA A 238 -22.38 15.18 -29.32
C ALA A 238 -22.42 15.15 -27.78
N VAL A 239 -23.59 15.39 -27.18
CA VAL A 239 -23.76 15.35 -25.72
C VAL A 239 -23.77 13.92 -25.18
N LEU A 240 -24.54 13.02 -25.79
CA LEU A 240 -24.70 11.64 -25.31
C LEU A 240 -23.36 10.91 -25.24
N LEU A 241 -22.50 11.12 -26.23
CA LEU A 241 -21.27 10.35 -26.36
C LEU A 241 -20.19 10.81 -25.39
N ASN A 242 -20.08 12.12 -25.16
CA ASN A 242 -19.25 12.65 -24.08
C ASN A 242 -19.71 12.10 -22.71
N ALA A 243 -21.03 12.01 -22.48
CA ALA A 243 -21.58 11.43 -21.25
C ALA A 243 -21.26 9.93 -21.10
N LEU A 244 -21.37 9.14 -22.18
CA LEU A 244 -21.03 7.71 -22.17
C LEU A 244 -19.52 7.48 -21.94
N GLN A 245 -18.66 8.33 -22.47
CA GLN A 245 -17.21 8.22 -22.25
C GLN A 245 -16.82 8.47 -20.80
N ALA A 246 -17.46 9.43 -20.12
CA ALA A 246 -17.23 9.69 -18.71
C ALA A 246 -17.48 8.43 -17.83
N MET A 247 -18.35 7.51 -18.29
CA MET A 247 -18.63 6.26 -17.56
C MET A 247 -17.42 5.30 -17.52
N ASN A 248 -16.51 5.36 -18.50
CA ASN A 248 -15.30 4.53 -18.50
C ASN A 248 -14.30 4.93 -17.41
N GLU A 249 -14.33 6.18 -16.95
CA GLU A 249 -13.44 6.69 -15.89
C GLU A 249 -13.70 5.99 -14.55
N ILE A 250 -14.93 5.53 -14.33
CA ILE A 250 -15.33 4.81 -13.11
C ILE A 250 -14.44 3.59 -12.90
N ASN A 251 -14.16 2.82 -13.95
CA ASN A 251 -13.31 1.63 -13.86
C ASN A 251 -11.89 1.96 -13.40
N SER A 252 -11.33 3.07 -13.89
CA SER A 252 -10.00 3.56 -13.47
C SER A 252 -9.98 3.97 -12.00
N LEU A 253 -11.04 4.65 -11.53
CA LEU A 253 -11.16 5.05 -10.13
C LEU A 253 -11.25 3.84 -9.18
N TYR A 254 -12.00 2.79 -9.56
CA TYR A 254 -12.07 1.56 -8.77
C TYR A 254 -10.72 0.87 -8.65
N ALA A 255 -9.93 0.81 -9.73
CA ALA A 255 -8.59 0.23 -9.70
C ALA A 255 -7.62 1.03 -8.80
N GLN A 256 -7.79 2.35 -8.70
CA GLN A 256 -6.94 3.20 -7.86
C GLN A 256 -7.29 3.15 -6.38
N ARG A 257 -8.54 2.82 -6.03
CA ARG A 257 -9.04 2.89 -4.65
C ARG A 257 -8.18 2.13 -3.62
N PRO A 258 -7.76 0.85 -3.85
CA PRO A 258 -6.92 0.14 -2.89
C PRO A 258 -5.56 0.82 -2.64
N ILE A 259 -5.02 1.48 -3.66
CA ILE A 259 -3.75 2.22 -3.57
C ILE A 259 -3.93 3.46 -2.68
N VAL A 260 -5.01 4.22 -2.89
CA VAL A 260 -5.32 5.41 -2.09
C VAL A 260 -5.62 5.05 -0.63
N GLU A 261 -6.37 3.98 -0.39
CA GLU A 261 -6.65 3.48 0.96
C GLU A 261 -5.36 3.05 1.69
N LYS A 262 -4.44 2.37 0.99
CA LYS A 262 -3.12 2.02 1.53
C LYS A 262 -2.26 3.25 1.83
N HIS A 263 -2.24 4.26 0.96
CA HIS A 263 -1.49 5.48 1.23
C HIS A 263 -2.08 6.30 2.37
N LYS A 264 -3.41 6.27 2.53
CA LYS A 264 -4.11 6.87 3.68
C LYS A 264 -3.74 6.17 4.99
N SER A 265 -3.68 4.84 5.01
CA SER A 265 -3.32 4.10 6.23
C SER A 265 -1.88 4.37 6.68
N TYR A 266 -0.97 4.70 5.75
CA TYR A 266 0.39 5.16 6.04
C TYR A 266 0.54 6.67 6.24
N ALA A 267 -0.57 7.42 6.25
CA ALA A 267 -0.58 8.88 6.40
C ALA A 267 0.33 9.62 5.40
N PHE A 268 0.43 9.14 4.15
CA PHE A 268 1.26 9.79 3.12
C PHE A 268 0.62 11.09 2.60
N TYR A 269 -0.70 11.09 2.36
CA TYR A 269 -1.45 12.27 1.92
C TYR A 269 -2.94 12.10 2.22
N HIS A 270 -3.69 13.21 2.19
CA HIS A 270 -5.15 13.16 2.32
C HIS A 270 -5.78 12.67 1.02
N PRO A 271 -6.74 11.72 1.04
CA PRO A 271 -7.40 11.22 -0.17
C PRO A 271 -7.97 12.33 -1.08
N ALA A 272 -8.49 13.42 -0.50
CA ALA A 272 -8.99 14.57 -1.25
C ALA A 272 -7.92 15.21 -2.15
N THR A 273 -6.65 15.22 -1.74
CA THR A 273 -5.56 15.77 -2.55
C THR A 273 -5.24 14.93 -3.78
N GLU A 274 -5.47 13.61 -3.71
CA GLU A 274 -5.37 12.73 -4.88
C GLU A 274 -6.52 12.97 -5.86
N ALA A 275 -7.75 13.13 -5.34
CA ALA A 275 -8.90 13.44 -6.19
C ALA A 275 -8.72 14.77 -6.94
N ILE A 276 -8.27 15.82 -6.24
CA ILE A 276 -7.96 17.11 -6.86
C ILE A 276 -6.84 16.96 -7.90
N ALA A 277 -5.78 16.23 -7.57
CA ALA A 277 -4.68 15.99 -8.49
C ALA A 277 -5.10 15.22 -9.75
N GLY A 278 -6.00 14.26 -9.61
CA GLY A 278 -6.61 13.52 -10.72
C GLY A 278 -7.35 14.47 -11.67
N ILE A 279 -8.26 15.29 -11.13
CA ILE A 279 -9.00 16.29 -11.92
C ILE A 279 -8.05 17.21 -12.70
N VAL A 280 -7.02 17.74 -12.03
CA VAL A 280 -6.04 18.65 -12.66
C VAL A 280 -5.25 17.96 -13.77
N ALA A 281 -4.93 16.67 -13.62
CA ALA A 281 -4.18 15.91 -14.62
C ALA A 281 -5.04 15.48 -15.82
N ASP A 282 -6.34 15.26 -15.61
CA ASP A 282 -7.27 14.85 -16.65
C ASP A 282 -7.67 16.02 -17.57
N VAL A 283 -7.71 17.26 -17.05
CA VAL A 283 -8.16 18.45 -17.80
C VAL A 283 -7.45 18.61 -19.16
N PRO A 284 -6.11 18.56 -19.29
CA PRO A 284 -5.46 18.73 -20.59
C PRO A 284 -5.75 17.59 -21.57
N VAL A 285 -5.83 16.35 -21.08
CA VAL A 285 -6.12 15.19 -21.93
C VAL A 285 -7.53 15.29 -22.48
N LYS A 286 -8.51 15.55 -21.59
CA LYS A 286 -9.90 15.75 -21.96
C LYS A 286 -10.08 16.92 -22.91
N PHE A 287 -9.40 18.04 -22.65
CA PHE A 287 -9.43 19.21 -23.52
C PHE A 287 -8.96 18.86 -24.94
N VAL A 288 -7.83 18.15 -25.08
CA VAL A 288 -7.33 17.73 -26.40
C VAL A 288 -8.29 16.75 -27.08
N THR A 289 -8.84 15.76 -26.37
CA THR A 289 -9.80 14.81 -26.94
C THR A 289 -11.09 15.49 -27.39
N THR A 290 -11.62 16.41 -26.59
CA THR A 290 -12.85 17.17 -26.90
C THR A 290 -12.63 18.08 -28.10
N VAL A 291 -11.51 18.82 -28.15
CA VAL A 291 -11.15 19.65 -29.31
C VAL A 291 -11.12 18.83 -30.60
N ILE A 292 -10.49 17.66 -30.60
CA ILE A 292 -10.41 16.82 -31.79
C ILE A 292 -11.79 16.29 -32.20
N PHE A 293 -12.56 15.78 -31.23
CA PHE A 293 -13.90 15.23 -31.46
C PHE A 293 -14.86 16.30 -32.02
N ASP A 294 -14.89 17.48 -31.39
CA ASP A 294 -15.80 18.56 -31.76
C ASP A 294 -15.46 19.16 -33.11
N ILE A 295 -14.17 19.37 -33.42
CA ILE A 295 -13.75 19.87 -34.74
C ILE A 295 -14.21 18.90 -35.83
N ILE A 296 -13.95 17.60 -35.68
CA ILE A 296 -14.33 16.61 -36.69
C ILE A 296 -15.86 16.56 -36.84
N LEU A 297 -16.59 16.41 -35.73
CA LEU A 297 -18.03 16.26 -35.76
C LEU A 297 -18.74 17.51 -36.29
N TYR A 298 -18.35 18.70 -35.82
CA TYR A 298 -19.00 19.97 -36.14
C TYR A 298 -18.91 20.33 -37.63
N PHE A 299 -17.69 20.22 -38.19
CA PHE A 299 -17.46 20.58 -39.59
C PHE A 299 -17.94 19.49 -40.55
N LEU A 300 -17.81 18.20 -40.20
CA LEU A 300 -18.24 17.10 -41.06
C LEU A 300 -19.78 17.00 -41.11
N ALA A 301 -20.46 17.25 -40.00
CA ALA A 301 -21.92 17.32 -39.96
C ALA A 301 -22.50 18.60 -40.59
N GLY A 302 -21.66 19.56 -40.98
CA GLY A 302 -22.07 20.81 -41.62
C GLY A 302 -22.92 21.70 -40.72
N LEU A 303 -22.53 21.89 -39.45
CA LEU A 303 -23.16 22.86 -38.56
C LEU A 303 -22.81 24.31 -38.98
N ARG A 304 -23.48 25.30 -38.38
CA ARG A 304 -23.32 26.72 -38.73
C ARG A 304 -21.87 27.18 -38.57
N ARG A 305 -21.22 27.67 -39.62
CA ARG A 305 -19.80 28.04 -39.59
C ARG A 305 -19.50 29.42 -38.98
N GLU A 306 -20.39 29.92 -38.13
CA GLU A 306 -20.20 31.18 -37.41
C GLU A 306 -19.43 30.92 -36.11
N PRO A 307 -18.41 31.74 -35.78
CA PRO A 307 -17.63 31.55 -34.55
C PRO A 307 -18.49 31.48 -33.28
N SER A 308 -19.54 32.29 -33.20
CA SER A 308 -20.45 32.31 -32.05
C SER A 308 -21.13 30.96 -31.82
N GLN A 309 -21.58 30.30 -32.89
CA GLN A 309 -22.29 29.02 -32.80
C GLN A 309 -21.33 27.86 -32.54
N PHE A 310 -20.08 27.97 -32.97
CA PHE A 310 -19.04 26.98 -32.68
C PHE A 310 -18.67 26.99 -31.19
N PHE A 311 -18.42 28.16 -30.61
CA PHE A 311 -18.06 28.28 -29.19
C PHE A 311 -19.23 28.04 -28.21
N ILE A 312 -20.48 28.04 -28.69
CA ILE A 312 -21.63 27.58 -27.89
C ILE A 312 -21.72 26.04 -27.89
N PHE A 313 -21.27 25.40 -28.99
CA PHE A 313 -21.27 23.95 -29.11
C PHE A 313 -20.13 23.30 -28.32
N PHE A 314 -18.95 23.93 -28.35
CA PHE A 314 -17.74 23.52 -27.62
C PHE A 314 -17.88 23.71 -26.10
#